data_AF-A0A829CQV6-F1
#
_entry.id   AF-A0A829CQV6-F1
#
_cell.length_a   1.000
_cell.length_b   1.000
_cell.length_c   1.000
_cell.angle_alpha   90.00
_cell.angle_beta   90.00
_cell.angle_gamma   90.00
#
_symmetry.space_group_name_H-M   'P 1'
#
loop_
_entity.id
_entity.type
_entity.pdbx_description
1 polymer ?
#
loop_
_entity_poly.entity_id
_entity_poly.type
_entity_poly.pdbx_seq_one_letter_code
_entity_poly.pdbx_strand_id
1 'polypeptide(L)'
;MGYSRDSFYRFQELYEKGGELALQDLSRRKPNPKNRIEPEKEEVVKKMAIDFPAYGQQRASNELDHSRPCYGKKCMGSSRFGNLSKKT
;
A
#
# COMPACT_ATOMS: atom_id res chain seq x y z
N MET A 1 7.36 -14.75 -36.68
CA MET A 1 7.06 -15.09 -35.28
C MET A 1 7.94 -14.22 -34.38
N GLY A 2 7.38 -13.15 -33.80
CA GLY A 2 8.12 -12.02 -33.23
C GLY A 2 8.60 -12.19 -31.79
N TYR A 3 9.19 -13.35 -31.45
CA TYR A 3 9.72 -13.61 -30.11
C TYR A 3 11.22 -13.91 -30.16
N SER A 4 11.94 -13.46 -29.13
CA SER A 4 13.37 -13.79 -28.99
C SER A 4 13.56 -15.26 -28.63
N ARG A 5 14.68 -15.84 -29.06
CA ARG A 5 15.10 -17.22 -28.74
C ARG A 5 15.05 -17.51 -27.24
N ASP A 6 15.45 -16.55 -26.43
CA ASP A 6 15.47 -16.63 -24.98
C ASP A 6 14.06 -16.74 -24.37
N SER A 7 13.12 -15.97 -24.91
CA SER A 7 11.71 -16.05 -24.48
C SER A 7 11.10 -17.40 -24.85
N PHE A 8 11.46 -17.96 -26.01
CA PHE A 8 10.99 -19.27 -26.46
C PHE A 8 11.40 -20.39 -25.50
N TYR A 9 12.69 -20.51 -25.15
CA TYR A 9 13.13 -21.56 -24.24
C TYR A 9 12.60 -21.40 -22.82
N ARG A 10 12.43 -20.15 -22.33
CA ARG A 10 11.79 -19.91 -21.03
C ARG A 10 10.35 -20.44 -20.98
N PHE A 11 9.58 -20.27 -22.05
CA PHE A 11 8.22 -20.84 -22.13
C PHE A 11 8.23 -22.35 -22.33
N GLN A 12 9.18 -22.89 -23.10
CA GLN A 12 9.34 -24.34 -23.27
C GLN A 12 9.64 -25.04 -21.93
N GLU A 13 10.61 -24.55 -21.17
CA GLU A 13 10.94 -25.13 -19.87
C GLU A 13 9.77 -25.07 -18.87
N LEU A 14 8.99 -23.99 -18.89
CA LEU A 14 7.81 -23.84 -18.02
C LEU A 14 6.70 -24.83 -18.42
N TYR A 15 6.51 -25.03 -19.72
CA TYR A 15 5.55 -26.00 -20.25
C TYR A 15 5.94 -27.45 -19.93
N GLU A 16 7.22 -27.79 -20.07
CA GLU A 16 7.72 -29.14 -19.72
C GLU A 16 7.60 -29.42 -18.22
N LYS A 17 7.76 -28.40 -17.36
CA LYS A 17 7.70 -28.54 -15.90
C LYS A 17 6.29 -28.54 -15.32
N GLY A 18 5.34 -27.81 -15.92
CA GLY A 18 4.01 -27.61 -15.33
C GLY A 18 2.84 -27.55 -16.32
N GLY A 19 3.06 -27.99 -17.56
CA GLY A 19 2.03 -28.08 -18.60
C GLY A 19 1.37 -26.73 -18.91
N GLU A 20 0.12 -26.78 -19.34
CA GLU A 20 -0.66 -25.58 -19.70
C GLU A 20 -0.95 -24.66 -18.50
N LEU A 21 -1.08 -25.22 -17.29
CA LEU A 21 -1.40 -24.46 -16.08
C LEU A 21 -0.26 -23.52 -15.66
N ALA A 22 0.99 -23.90 -15.91
CA ALA A 22 2.16 -23.08 -15.57
C ALA A 22 2.29 -21.81 -16.43
N LEU A 23 1.66 -21.78 -17.61
CA LEU A 23 1.64 -20.58 -18.47
C LEU A 23 0.67 -19.51 -17.96
N GLN A 24 -0.37 -19.88 -17.20
CA GLN A 24 -1.36 -18.93 -16.68
C GLN A 24 -0.82 -18.08 -15.51
N ASP A 25 0.16 -18.58 -14.77
CA ASP A 25 0.60 -17.99 -13.49
C ASP A 25 1.63 -16.85 -13.62
N LEU A 26 1.94 -16.39 -14.84
CA LEU A 26 2.91 -15.32 -15.11
C LEU A 26 2.42 -13.88 -14.81
N SER A 27 1.34 -13.72 -14.06
CA SER A 27 0.91 -12.39 -13.66
C SER A 27 1.88 -11.78 -12.64
N ARG A 28 2.52 -10.67 -13.04
CA ARG A 28 3.38 -9.87 -12.15
C ARG A 28 2.58 -9.04 -11.13
N ARG A 29 1.25 -8.94 -11.27
CA ARG A 29 0.38 -8.16 -10.39
C ARG A 29 -0.21 -9.05 -9.30
N LYS A 30 0.61 -9.44 -8.33
CA LYS A 30 0.15 -10.17 -7.14
C LYS A 30 -0.12 -9.17 -6.01
N PRO A 31 -1.27 -9.24 -5.31
CA PRO A 31 -1.51 -8.43 -4.12
C PRO A 31 -0.39 -8.67 -3.10
N ASN A 32 0.20 -7.60 -2.56
CA ASN A 32 1.21 -7.71 -1.53
C ASN A 32 0.53 -7.65 -0.14
N PRO A 33 0.37 -8.78 0.57
CA PRO A 33 -0.28 -8.81 1.88
C PRO A 33 0.44 -7.95 2.93
N LYS A 34 1.74 -7.69 2.78
CA LYS A 34 2.51 -6.84 3.70
C LYS A 34 2.08 -5.37 3.67
N ASN A 35 1.47 -4.93 2.58
CA ASN A 35 0.96 -3.57 2.42
C ASN A 35 -0.52 -3.46 2.84
N ARG A 36 -1.13 -4.53 3.38
CA ARG A 36 -2.51 -4.49 3.87
C ARG A 36 -2.55 -3.96 5.30
N ILE A 37 -3.60 -3.21 5.58
CA ILE A 37 -3.90 -2.67 6.91
C ILE A 37 -4.79 -3.69 7.64
N GLU A 38 -4.66 -3.78 8.96
CA GLU A 38 -5.56 -4.59 9.79
C GLU A 38 -7.01 -4.11 9.66
N PRO A 39 -8.00 -5.03 9.66
CA PRO A 39 -9.40 -4.67 9.41
C PRO A 39 -9.95 -3.70 10.45
N GLU A 40 -9.55 -3.82 11.71
CA GLU A 40 -9.97 -2.91 12.79
C GLU A 40 -9.53 -1.46 12.50
N LYS A 41 -8.28 -1.27 12.06
CA LYS A 41 -7.77 0.06 11.68
C LYS A 41 -8.50 0.62 10.47
N GLU A 42 -8.85 -0.22 9.51
CA GLU A 42 -9.62 0.18 8.33
C GLU A 42 -11.04 0.65 8.71
N GLU A 43 -11.71 -0.05 9.62
CA GLU A 43 -13.04 0.33 10.09
C GLU A 43 -13.04 1.67 10.83
N VAL A 44 -12.05 1.92 11.69
CA VAL A 44 -11.92 3.19 12.41
C VAL A 44 -11.72 4.35 11.43
N VAL A 45 -10.86 4.18 10.42
CA VAL A 45 -10.65 5.19 9.37
C VAL A 45 -11.94 5.45 8.58
N LYS A 46 -12.69 4.39 8.24
CA LYS A 46 -13.97 4.52 7.51
C LYS A 46 -15.01 5.29 8.33
N LYS A 47 -15.21 4.93 9.59
CA LYS A 47 -16.16 5.62 10.49
C LYS A 47 -15.82 7.10 10.59
N MET A 48 -14.55 7.41 10.80
CA MET A 48 -14.09 8.77 10.93
C MET A 48 -14.25 9.61 9.65
N ALA A 49 -14.08 9.00 8.48
CA ALA A 49 -14.34 9.67 7.20
C ALA A 49 -15.84 9.97 6.98
N ILE A 50 -16.72 9.12 7.50
CA ILE A 50 -18.18 9.32 7.45
C ILE A 50 -18.61 10.39 8.46
N ASP A 51 -18.13 10.31 9.70
CA ASP A 51 -18.52 11.21 10.79
C ASP A 51 -17.96 12.63 10.59
N PHE A 52 -16.74 12.75 10.07
CA PHE A 52 -16.03 14.02 9.89
C PHE A 52 -15.47 14.17 8.48
N PRO A 53 -16.32 14.38 7.44
CA PRO A 53 -15.87 14.49 6.06
C PRO A 53 -14.96 15.71 5.79
N ALA A 54 -15.00 16.72 6.66
CA ALA A 54 -14.13 17.90 6.59
C ALA A 54 -12.71 17.66 7.13
N TYR A 55 -12.46 16.54 7.82
CA TYR A 55 -11.13 16.17 8.30
C TYR A 55 -10.32 15.65 7.12
N GLY A 56 -9.68 16.55 6.38
CA GLY A 56 -8.70 16.18 5.37
C GLY A 56 -7.63 15.24 5.93
N GLN A 57 -6.91 14.55 5.05
CA GLN A 57 -6.01 13.43 5.38
C GLN A 57 -5.09 13.68 6.60
N GLN A 58 -4.47 14.85 6.67
CA GLN A 58 -3.53 15.20 7.73
C GLN A 58 -4.19 15.33 9.11
N ARG A 59 -5.38 15.95 9.19
CA ARG A 59 -6.11 16.05 10.46
C ARG A 59 -6.61 14.69 10.88
N ALA A 60 -7.13 13.91 9.93
CA ALA A 60 -7.60 12.56 10.24
C ALA A 60 -6.48 11.68 10.82
N SER A 61 -5.27 11.76 10.25
CA SER A 61 -4.11 11.04 10.79
C SER A 61 -3.74 11.48 12.20
N ASN A 62 -3.79 12.78 12.51
CA ASN A 62 -3.42 13.29 13.82
C ASN A 62 -4.41 12.84 14.90
N GLU A 63 -5.72 12.93 14.64
CA GLU A 63 -6.72 12.46 15.62
C GLU A 63 -6.61 10.95 15.88
N LEU A 64 -6.35 10.15 14.82
CA LEU A 64 -6.10 8.71 14.95
C LEU A 64 -4.78 8.39 15.64
N ASP A 65 -3.84 9.32 15.70
CA ASP A 65 -2.59 9.17 16.44
C ASP A 65 -2.81 9.53 17.92
N HIS A 66 -3.55 10.60 18.20
CA HIS A 66 -3.96 10.98 19.55
C HIS A 66 -4.86 9.93 20.22
N SER A 67 -5.70 9.23 19.46
CA SER A 67 -6.59 8.19 19.99
C SER A 67 -5.87 6.87 20.30
N ARG A 68 -4.60 6.71 19.89
CA ARG A 68 -3.85 5.48 20.18
C ARG A 68 -3.30 5.52 21.60
N PRO A 69 -3.37 4.40 22.35
CA PRO A 69 -2.62 4.28 23.59
C PRO A 69 -1.12 4.41 23.30
N CYS A 70 -0.45 5.29 24.03
CA CYS A 70 0.97 5.62 23.88
C CYS A 70 1.85 4.40 24.17
N TYR A 71 2.16 3.57 23.16
CA TYR A 71 3.17 2.53 23.28
C TYR A 71 4.53 3.09 22.84
N GLY A 72 5.32 3.56 23.81
CA GLY A 72 6.73 3.94 23.64
C GLY A 72 6.99 5.44 23.53
N LYS A 73 8.11 5.89 24.11
CA LYS A 73 8.54 7.30 24.19
C LYS A 73 8.69 7.96 22.81
N LYS A 74 7.62 8.56 22.29
CA LYS A 74 7.68 9.66 21.31
C LYS A 74 6.29 10.32 21.11
N CYS A 75 5.64 10.70 22.20
CA CYS A 75 4.61 11.73 22.19
C CYS A 75 5.31 13.09 22.02
N MET A 76 5.76 13.43 20.81
CA MET A 76 6.20 14.79 20.50
C MET A 76 5.65 15.14 19.14
N GLY A 77 4.59 15.97 19.14
CA GLY A 77 4.01 16.54 17.95
C GLY A 77 5.09 17.18 17.09
N SER A 78 5.34 16.60 15.92
CA SER A 78 6.25 17.21 14.95
C SER A 78 5.43 18.07 13.99
N SER A 79 5.21 19.32 14.41
CA SER A 79 4.95 20.43 13.51
C SER A 79 6.15 20.63 12.58
N ARG A 80 6.24 19.83 11.51
CA ARG A 80 7.26 19.95 10.45
C ARG A 80 6.68 20.20 9.06
N PHE A 81 5.48 20.77 8.98
CA PHE A 81 5.09 21.49 7.77
C PHE A 81 5.65 22.91 7.87
N GLY A 82 6.94 23.03 7.55
CA GLY A 82 7.55 24.32 7.26
C GLY A 82 6.81 24.97 6.10
N ASN A 83 6.35 26.20 6.32
CA ASN A 83 5.71 27.03 5.31
C ASN A 83 6.65 27.23 4.11
N LEU A 84 6.45 26.44 3.06
CA LEU A 84 7.09 26.66 1.76
C LEU A 84 6.23 27.62 0.93
N SER A 85 6.06 28.86 1.40
CA SER A 85 5.48 29.94 0.60
C SER A 85 5.93 31.31 1.11
N LYS A 86 7.21 31.62 0.88
CA LYS A 86 7.71 32.99 0.69
C LYS A 86 8.84 32.93 -0.34
N LYS A 87 8.46 32.86 -1.63
CA LYS A 87 9.31 33.23 -2.76
C LYS A 87 8.60 34.38 -3.48
N THR A 88 8.93 35.58 -3.02
CA THR A 88 8.96 36.86 -3.74
C THR A 88 10.11 37.62 -3.12
#